data_AF-A0A969ZQJ4-F1
#
_entry.id   AF-A0A969ZQJ4-F1
#
_cell.length_a   1.000
_cell.length_b   1.000
_cell.length_c   1.000
_cell.angle_alpha   90.00
_cell.angle_beta   90.00
_cell.angle_gamma   90.00
#
_symmetry.space_group_name_H-M   'P 1'
#
loop_
_entity.id
_entity.type
_entity.pdbx_description
1 polymer ?
#
loop_
_entity_poly.entity_id
_entity_poly.type
_entity_poly.pdbx_seq_one_letter_code
_entity_poly.pdbx_strand_id
1 'polypeptide(L)' 'MLKAKNKLGLVFFPAFDWAISPTHPEREERLLYTQDQIFEEGIEDIQGIEFFNPILADE' A
#
# COMPACT_ATOMS: atom_id res chain seq x y z
N MET A 1 6.72 22.49 4.25
CA MET A 1 6.64 21.07 3.83
C MET A 1 6.33 20.23 5.04
N LEU A 2 5.39 19.29 4.92
CA LEU A 2 5.06 18.34 5.98
C LEU A 2 6.24 17.37 6.18
N LYS A 3 6.47 16.97 7.43
CA LYS A 3 7.53 16.02 7.80
C LYS A 3 6.99 15.03 8.81
N ALA A 4 7.19 13.74 8.56
CA ALA A 4 6.79 12.68 9.46
C ALA A 4 7.61 12.75 10.78
N LYS A 5 6.94 12.49 11.91
CA LYS A 5 7.59 12.46 13.23
C LYS A 5 8.66 11.37 13.32
N ASN A 6 8.37 10.21 12.73
CA ASN A 6 9.25 9.06 12.62
C ASN A 6 9.46 8.74 11.14
N LYS A 7 10.59 8.10 10.81
CA LYS A 7 10.74 7.50 9.48
C LYS A 7 9.68 6.41 9.30
N LEU A 8 9.00 6.42 8.17
CA LEU A 8 7.95 5.45 7.82
C LEU A 8 8.28 4.84 6.46
N GLY A 9 8.24 3.51 6.39
CA GLY A 9 8.26 2.78 5.13
C GLY A 9 6.87 2.26 4.80
N LEU A 10 6.43 2.46 3.56
CA LEU A 10 5.19 1.90 3.02
C LEU A 10 5.54 0.84 1.98
N VAL A 11 4.85 -0.30 2.04
CA VAL A 11 4.99 -1.39 1.08
C VAL A 11 3.59 -1.74 0.59
N PHE A 12 3.41 -1.77 -0.73
CA PHE A 12 2.19 -2.25 -1.35
C PHE A 12 2.43 -3.63 -1.94
N PHE A 13 1.69 -4.62 -1.45
CA PHE A 13 1.77 -5.97 -1.96
C PHE A 13 0.86 -6.12 -3.19
N PRO A 14 1.39 -6.55 -4.35
CA PRO A 14 0.59 -6.77 -5.55
C PRO A 14 -0.18 -8.10 -5.45
N ALA A 15 -1.12 -8.19 -4.50
CA ALA A 15 -2.12 -9.28 -4.42
C ALA A 15 -3.42 -8.93 -5.13
N PHE A 16 -3.33 -8.18 -6.22
CA PHE A 16 -4.50 -7.64 -6.92
C PHE A 16 -5.34 -8.69 -7.67
N ASP A 17 -4.97 -9.97 -7.58
CA ASP A 17 -5.71 -11.10 -8.18
C ASP A 17 -6.07 -12.19 -7.13
N TRP A 18 -5.90 -11.92 -5.83
CA TRP A 18 -6.19 -12.92 -4.79
C TRP A 18 -7.67 -12.87 -4.38
N ALA A 19 -8.50 -13.63 -5.09
CA ALA A 19 -9.85 -13.95 -4.65
C ALA A 19 -9.88 -15.33 -3.98
N ILE A 20 -10.13 -15.37 -2.67
CA ILE A 20 -10.27 -16.64 -1.91
C ILE A 20 -11.39 -17.51 -2.51
N SER A 21 -12.51 -16.89 -2.88
CA SER A 21 -13.59 -17.48 -3.68
C SER A 21 -14.54 -16.39 -4.21
N PRO A 22 -15.36 -16.65 -5.25
CA PRO A 22 -16.28 -15.65 -5.81
C PRO A 22 -17.32 -15.09 -4.82
N THR A 23 -17.61 -15.83 -3.76
CA THR A 23 -18.56 -15.42 -2.71
C THR A 23 -17.87 -14.91 -1.44
N HIS A 24 -16.53 -14.86 -1.43
CA HIS A 24 -15.80 -14.42 -0.25
C HIS A 24 -16.00 -12.90 -0.05
N PRO A 25 -16.20 -12.43 1.19
CA PRO A 25 -16.40 -11.01 1.45
C PRO A 25 -15.13 -10.16 1.28
N GLU A 26 -13.95 -10.79 1.23
CA GLU A 26 -12.68 -10.11 0.99
C GLU A 26 -12.56 -9.65 -0.47
N ARG A 27 -11.99 -8.47 -0.66
CA ARG A 27 -12.01 -7.70 -1.91
C ARG A 27 -10.65 -7.08 -2.16
N GLU A 28 -10.02 -7.46 -3.26
CA GLU A 28 -8.72 -6.93 -3.71
C GLU A 28 -8.78 -5.42 -3.96
N GLU A 29 -9.96 -4.92 -4.35
CA GLU A 29 -10.22 -3.51 -4.60
C GLU A 29 -9.94 -2.64 -3.37
N ARG A 30 -10.04 -3.19 -2.15
CA ARG A 30 -9.73 -2.44 -0.91
C ARG A 30 -8.28 -1.99 -0.86
N LEU A 31 -7.34 -2.79 -1.37
CA LEU A 31 -5.92 -2.42 -1.42
C LEU A 31 -5.69 -1.34 -2.49
N LEU A 32 -6.34 -1.46 -3.64
CA LEU A 32 -6.31 -0.47 -4.72
C LEU A 32 -6.85 0.89 -4.24
N TYR A 33 -8.03 0.91 -3.60
CA TYR A 33 -8.59 2.16 -3.06
C TYR A 33 -7.69 2.81 -2.00
N THR A 34 -6.99 2.01 -1.18
CA THR A 34 -6.07 2.55 -0.18
C THR A 34 -4.84 3.17 -0.85
N GLN A 35 -4.33 2.54 -1.91
CA GLN A 35 -3.22 3.05 -2.70
C GLN A 35 -3.60 4.36 -3.40
N ASP A 36 -4.74 4.38 -4.08
CA ASP A 36 -5.23 5.58 -4.76
C ASP A 36 -5.40 6.74 -3.77
N GLN A 37 -6.00 6.49 -2.60
CA GLN A 37 -6.17 7.51 -1.56
C GLN A 37 -4.82 8.08 -1.07
N ILE A 38 -3.83 7.23 -0.88
CA ILE A 38 -2.49 7.64 -0.43
C ILE A 38 -1.82 8.56 -1.46
N PHE A 39 -1.96 8.25 -2.75
CA PHE A 39 -1.44 9.10 -3.83
C PHE A 39 -2.24 10.39 -3.98
N GLU A 40 -3.58 10.33 -3.94
CA GLU A 40 -4.44 11.51 -4.04
C GLU A 40 -4.20 12.51 -2.90
N GLU A 41 -3.90 12.02 -1.69
CA GLU A 41 -3.55 12.86 -0.54
C GLU A 41 -2.10 13.37 -0.55
N GLY A 42 -1.27 12.93 -1.50
CA GLY A 42 0.14 13.34 -1.63
C GLY A 42 1.01 12.87 -0.48
N ILE A 43 0.72 11.68 0.07
CA ILE A 43 1.47 11.12 1.19
C ILE A 43 2.92 10.83 0.80
N GLU A 44 3.20 10.53 -0.47
CA GLU A 44 4.56 10.33 -1.00
C GLU A 44 5.45 11.58 -0.90
N ASP A 45 4.86 12.78 -0.86
CA ASP A 45 5.60 14.03 -0.80
C ASP A 45 6.00 14.40 0.64
N ILE A 46 5.52 13.67 1.65
CA ILE A 46 5.82 13.94 3.05
C ILE A 46 7.25 13.51 3.37
N GLN A 47 8.07 14.46 3.83
CA GLN A 47 9.46 14.17 4.20
C GLN A 47 9.52 13.11 5.31
N GLY A 48 10.23 12.01 5.06
CA GLY A 48 10.41 10.91 6.01
C GLY A 48 9.48 9.73 5.79
N ILE A 49 8.60 9.80 4.78
CA ILE A 49 7.87 8.64 4.25
C ILE A 49 8.60 8.15 2.99
N GLU A 50 8.76 6.84 2.87
CA GLU A 50 9.42 6.20 1.72
C GLU A 50 8.62 4.98 1.28
N PHE A 51 8.50 4.78 -0.03
CA PHE A 51 7.76 3.68 -0.64
C PHE A 51 8.75 2.62 -1.11
N PHE A 52 8.47 1.36 -0.76
CA PHE A 52 9.32 0.23 -1.11
C PHE A 52 8.55 -0.78 -1.92
N ASN A 53 9.20 -1.29 -2.97
CA ASN A 53 8.69 -2.43 -3.73
C ASN A 53 8.94 -3.72 -2.93
N PRO A 54 7.92 -4.55 -2.72
CA PRO A 54 8.12 -5.83 -2.04
C PRO A 54 8.95 -6.77 -2.91
N ILE A 55 9.65 -7.69 -2.24
CA ILE A 55 10.28 -8.86 -2.85
C ILE A 55 9.48 -10.10 -2.47
N LEU A 56 9.60 -11.17 -3.27
CA LEU A 56 9.07 -12.47 -2.87
C LEU A 56 9.78 -12.93 -1.61
N ALA A 57 9.01 -13.40 -0.63
CA ALA A 57 9.55 -14.01 0.57
C ALA A 57 10.13 -15.39 0.23
N ASP A 58 11.26 -15.72 0.85
CA ASP A 58 11.93 -17.02 0.79
C ASP A 58 11.94 -17.66 2.20
N GLU A 59 12.11 -18.98 2.28
CA GLU A 59 12.08 -19.75 3.54
C GLU A 59 13.33 -19.57 4.43
#